data_AF-A0A3C1DNN1-F1
#
_entry.id   AF-A0A3C1DNN1-F1
#
_cell.length_a   1.000
_cell.length_b   1.000
_cell.length_c   1.000
_cell.angle_alpha   90.00
_cell.angle_beta   90.00
_cell.angle_gamma   90.00
#
_symmetry.space_group_name_H-M   'P 1'
#
loop_
_entity.id
_entity.type
_entity.pdbx_description
1 polymer ?
#
loop_
_entity_poly.entity_id
_entity_poly.type
_entity_poly.pdbx_seq_one_letter_code
_entity_poly.pdbx_strand_id
1 'polypeptide(L)' 'MEEVLTVRVPRGTRRKLEKRAKAQNLSLSQYVRRALEMEELLGALESARLDLVPQARAQGIYTDDDVFSIVS' A
#
# COMPACT_ATOMS: atom_id res chain seq x y z
N MET A 1 13.83 17.72 4.20
CA MET A 1 13.89 18.50 2.94
C MET A 1 12.66 18.14 2.14
N GLU A 2 11.96 19.12 1.59
CA GLU A 2 10.76 18.88 0.77
C GLU A 2 11.11 19.07 -0.71
N GLU A 3 10.63 18.15 -1.56
CA GLU A 3 10.75 18.23 -3.02
C GLU A 3 9.37 18.36 -3.66
N VAL A 4 9.31 19.06 -4.80
CA VAL A 4 8.06 19.28 -5.55
C VAL A 4 8.05 18.39 -6.78
N LEU A 5 7.12 17.44 -6.81
CA LEU A 5 6.86 16.60 -7.98
C LEU A 5 5.67 17.16 -8.78
N THR A 6 5.90 17.49 -10.06
CA THR A 6 4.84 17.88 -11.00
C THR A 6 4.50 16.73 -11.93
N VAL A 7 3.26 16.26 -11.90
CA VAL A 7 2.78 15.16 -12.74
C VAL A 7 1.72 15.61 -13.73
N ARG A 8 1.84 15.14 -14.97
CA ARG A 8 0.75 15.25 -15.96
C ARG A 8 -0.26 14.14 -15.70
N VAL A 9 -1.53 14.51 -15.58
CA VAL A 9 -2.62 13.55 -15.35
C VAL A 9 -3.74 13.79 -16.37
N PRO A 10 -4.57 12.77 -16.66
CA PRO A 10 -5.72 12.93 -17.54
C PRO A 10 -6.63 14.07 -17.10
N ARG A 11 -7.32 14.69 -18.07
CA ARG A 11 -8.25 15.80 -17.81
C ARG A 11 -9.33 15.35 -16.81
N GLY A 12 -9.55 16.18 -15.79
CA GLY A 12 -10.53 15.91 -14.73
C GLY A 12 -10.03 15.04 -13.57
N THR A 13 -8.84 14.42 -13.68
CA THR A 13 -8.26 13.62 -12.59
C THR A 13 -8.06 14.45 -11.33
N ARG A 14 -7.51 15.67 -11.46
CA ARG A 14 -7.34 16.59 -10.32
C ARG A 14 -8.64 16.79 -9.53
N ARG A 15 -9.74 17.09 -10.22
CA ARG A 15 -11.06 17.32 -9.58
C ARG A 15 -11.59 16.06 -8.89
N LYS A 16 -11.32 14.87 -9.46
CA LYS A 16 -11.66 13.59 -8.81
C LYS A 16 -10.85 13.37 -7.53
N LEU A 17 -9.54 13.64 -7.56
CA LEU A 17 -8.66 13.54 -6.39
C LEU A 17 -9.04 14.54 -5.31
N GLU A 18 -9.34 15.80 -5.66
CA GLU A 18 -9.80 16.82 -4.71
C GLU A 18 -11.10 16.41 -3.99
N LYS A 19 -12.06 15.82 -4.71
CA LYS A 19 -13.29 15.28 -4.10
C LYS A 19 -12.99 14.17 -3.09
N ARG A 20 -12.09 13.25 -3.43
CA ARG A 20 -11.70 12.14 -2.54
C ARG A 20 -10.93 12.64 -1.32
N ALA A 21 -10.00 13.58 -1.52
CA ALA A 21 -9.26 14.22 -0.44
C ALA A 21 -10.21 14.91 0.55
N LYS A 22 -11.18 15.68 0.04
CA LYS A 22 -12.21 16.33 0.86
C LYS A 22 -13.06 15.33 1.65
N ALA A 23 -13.44 14.20 1.05
CA ALA A 23 -14.20 13.15 1.74
C ALA A 23 -13.43 12.52 2.92
N GLN A 24 -12.11 12.68 2.96
CA GLN A 24 -11.22 12.17 4.02
C GLN A 24 -10.67 13.29 4.92
N ASN A 25 -11.15 14.53 4.78
CA ASN A 25 -10.60 15.71 5.47
C ASN A 25 -9.09 15.92 5.25
N LEU A 26 -8.60 15.62 4.04
CA LEU A 26 -7.21 15.82 3.64
C LEU A 26 -7.10 16.92 2.59
N SER A 27 -5.95 17.58 2.56
CA SER A 27 -5.55 18.38 1.41
C SER A 27 -5.26 17.48 0.21
N LEU A 28 -5.27 18.04 -1.01
CA LEU A 28 -4.92 17.29 -2.21
C LEU A 28 -3.50 16.71 -2.12
N SER A 29 -2.53 17.48 -1.62
CA SER A 29 -1.14 17.01 -1.49
C SER A 29 -1.00 15.90 -0.44
N GLN A 30 -1.68 16.01 0.70
CA GLN A 30 -1.71 14.95 1.72
C GLN A 30 -2.32 13.67 1.16
N TYR A 31 -3.44 13.78 0.46
CA TYR A 31 -4.10 12.64 -0.16
C TYR A 31 -3.21 11.95 -1.20
N VAL A 32 -2.55 12.73 -2.07
CA VAL A 32 -1.65 12.19 -3.09
C VAL A 32 -0.43 11.53 -2.47
N ARG A 33 0.22 12.14 -1.46
CA ARG A 33 1.35 11.53 -0.76
C ARG A 33 0.96 10.21 -0.10
N ARG A 34 -0.15 10.19 0.63
CA ARG A 34 -0.66 8.96 1.25
C ARG A 34 -0.95 7.86 0.23
N ALA A 35 -1.45 8.22 -0.95
CA ALA A 35 -1.68 7.26 -2.02
C ALA A 35 -0.37 6.67 -2.57
N LEU A 36 0.69 7.48 -2.70
CA LEU A 36 2.00 7.01 -3.13
C LEU A 36 2.65 6.09 -2.08
N GLU A 37 2.59 6.46 -0.80
CA GLU A 37 3.06 5.63 0.32
C GLU A 37 2.34 4.27 0.36
N MET A 38 1.04 4.27 0.07
CA MET A 38 0.25 3.04 0.06
C MET A 38 0.58 2.14 -1.13
N GLU A 39 0.86 2.71 -2.30
CA GLU A 39 1.32 1.95 -3.46
C GLU A 39 2.67 1.26 -3.17
N GLU A 40 3.60 1.99 -2.55
CA GLU A 40 4.89 1.44 -2.13
C GLU A 40 4.74 0.30 -1.13
N LEU A 41 3.85 0.47 -0.13
CA LEU A 41 3.54 -0.57 0.85
C LEU A 41 2.96 -1.83 0.19
N LEU A 42 2.05 -1.68 -0.77
CA LEU A 42 1.48 -2.83 -1.49
C LEU A 42 2.55 -3.57 -2.30
N GLY A 43 3.45 -2.84 -2.97
CA GLY A 43 4.59 -3.46 -3.66
C GLY A 43 5.55 -4.18 -2.71
N ALA A 44 5.83 -3.59 -1.55
CA ALA A 44 6.66 -4.22 -0.53
C ALA A 44 6.01 -5.49 0.04
N LEU A 45 4.69 -5.48 0.26
CA LEU A 45 3.93 -6.63 0.75
C LEU A 45 3.95 -7.78 -0.26
N GLU A 46 3.76 -7.50 -1.55
CA GLU A 46 3.81 -8.53 -2.59
C GLU A 46 5.22 -9.15 -2.68
N SER A 47 6.26 -8.32 -2.61
CA SER A 47 7.66 -8.79 -2.61
C SER A 47 7.95 -9.67 -1.40
N ALA A 48 7.57 -9.21 -0.20
CA ALA A 48 7.72 -9.99 1.03
C ALA A 48 6.97 -11.32 0.96
N ARG A 49 5.77 -11.34 0.34
CA ARG A 49 5.00 -12.56 0.16
C ARG A 49 5.72 -13.57 -0.74
N LEU A 50 6.31 -13.11 -1.84
CA LEU A 50 7.08 -13.97 -2.75
C LEU A 50 8.29 -14.60 -2.06
N ASP A 51 8.92 -13.88 -1.14
CA ASP A 51 10.09 -14.37 -0.41
C ASP A 51 9.72 -15.27 0.78
N LEU A 52 8.70 -14.89 1.56
CA LEU A 52 8.39 -15.52 2.85
C LEU A 52 7.46 -16.73 2.73
N VAL A 53 6.50 -16.73 1.80
CA VAL A 53 5.56 -17.85 1.65
C VAL A 53 6.28 -19.18 1.31
N PRO A 54 7.27 -19.22 0.40
CA PRO A 54 8.02 -20.44 0.14
C PRO A 54 8.77 -20.96 1.37
N GLN A 55 9.33 -20.06 2.19
CA GLN A 55 10.04 -20.42 3.42
C GLN A 55 9.08 -21.00 4.46
N ALA A 56 7.91 -20.38 4.65
CA ALA A 56 6.86 -20.89 5.52
C ALA A 56 6.39 -22.29 5.10
N ARG A 57 6.16 -22.50 3.80
CA ARG A 57 5.76 -23.81 3.26
C ARG A 57 6.83 -24.89 3.45
N ALA A 58 8.11 -24.53 3.28
CA ALA A 58 9.23 -25.44 3.56
C ALA A 58 9.28 -25.86 5.05
N GLN A 59 8.73 -25.04 5.95
CA GLN A 59 8.57 -25.33 7.37
C GLN A 59 7.24 -26.03 7.70
N GLY A 60 6.42 -26.35 6.70
CA GLY A 60 5.13 -27.02 6.89
C GLY A 60 3.96 -26.09 7.21
N ILE A 61 4.12 -24.78 7.08
CA ILE A 61 3.09 -23.78 7.40
C ILE A 61 2.36 -23.38 6.11
N TYR A 62 1.06 -23.68 6.03
CA TYR A 62 0.24 -23.44 4.84
C TYR A 62 -1.00 -22.59 5.11
N THR A 63 -1.49 -22.62 6.34
CA THR A 63 -2.76 -22.02 6.77
C THR A 63 -2.57 -21.18 8.03
N ASP A 64 -3.57 -20.34 8.31
CA ASP A 64 -3.60 -19.55 9.53
C ASP A 64 -3.71 -20.43 10.79
N ASP A 65 -4.33 -21.61 10.67
CA ASP A 65 -4.39 -22.59 11.76
C ASP A 65 -3.00 -23.15 12.10
N ASP A 66 -2.16 -23.40 11.09
CA ASP A 66 -0.77 -23.82 11.29
C ASP A 66 0.03 -22.74 12.05
N VAL A 67 -0.17 -21.47 11.68
CA VAL A 67 0.45 -20.33 12.37
C VAL A 67 -0.03 -20.26 13.81
N PHE A 68 -1.33 -20.36 14.04
CA PHE A 68 -1.93 -20.27 15.38
C PHE A 68 -1.39 -21.36 16.31
N SER A 69 -1.23 -22.59 15.80
CA SER A 69 -0.69 -23.72 16.55
C SER A 69 0.76 -23.54 17.03
N ILE A 70 1.53 -22.66 16.39
CA ILE A 70 2.93 -22.39 16.72
C ILE A 70 3.05 -21.25 17.73
N VAL A 71 2.15 -20.26 17.68
CA VAL A 71 2.26 -19.01 18.44
C VAL A 71 1.35 -18.93 19.67
N SER A 72 0.41 -19.87 19.83
CA SER A 72 -0.53 -19.96 20.97
C SER A 72 -0.30 -21.22 21.78
#